data_AF-A0A250KMR2-F1
#
_entry.id   AF-A0A250KMR2-F1
#
_cell.length_a   1.000
_cell.length_b   1.000
_cell.length_c   1.000
_cell.angle_alpha   90.00
_cell.angle_beta   90.00
_cell.angle_gamma   90.00
#
_symmetry.space_group_name_H-M   'P 1'
#
loop_
_entity.id
_entity.type
_entity.pdbx_description
1 polymer ?
#
loop_
_entity_poly.entity_id
_entity_poly.type
_entity_poly.pdbx_seq_one_letter_code
_entity_poly.pdbx_strand_id
1 'polypeptide(L)'
;MALSGGEDVSGIELFIVGATDGYHALVQCAKAEPMPPVLVTVTVNEPDISFTLPAVAKTGCPETKATGRLSDNGLELKFGSHSKPVKLIRDKSFWTRQQDE
;
A
#
# COMPACT_ATOMS: atom_id res chain seq x y z
N MET A 1 20.78 3.73 -25.20
CA MET A 1 21.77 3.35 -24.17
C MET A 1 21.00 2.48 -23.17
N ALA A 2 21.19 1.16 -23.21
CA ALA A 2 20.57 0.25 -22.25
C ALA A 2 21.43 0.23 -20.99
N LEU A 3 20.81 0.40 -19.82
CA LEU A 3 21.53 0.33 -18.55
C LEU A 3 22.07 -1.09 -18.38
N SER A 4 23.39 -1.22 -18.34
CA SER A 4 24.10 -2.47 -18.07
C SER A 4 24.09 -2.74 -16.56
N GLY A 5 23.06 -3.42 -16.08
CA GLY A 5 22.92 -3.89 -14.71
C GLY A 5 21.64 -4.69 -14.58
N GLY A 6 21.76 -6.01 -14.40
CA GLY A 6 20.64 -6.95 -14.35
C GLY A 6 19.82 -6.88 -13.06
N GLU A 7 19.39 -5.69 -12.67
CA GLU A 7 18.56 -5.45 -11.50
C GLU A 7 17.29 -4.70 -11.93
N ASP A 8 16.13 -5.36 -11.75
CA ASP A 8 14.83 -4.75 -11.97
C ASP A 8 14.40 -3.95 -10.73
N VAL A 9 13.61 -2.88 -10.94
CA VAL A 9 12.89 -2.21 -9.85
C VAL A 9 11.91 -3.22 -9.25
N SER A 10 12.25 -3.72 -8.06
CA SER A 10 11.54 -4.80 -7.38
C SER A 10 11.01 -4.31 -6.04
N GLY A 11 9.71 -4.46 -5.81
CA GLY A 11 9.08 -3.97 -4.59
C GLY A 11 7.56 -3.96 -4.63
N ILE A 12 7.00 -3.29 -3.63
CA ILE A 12 5.56 -3.01 -3.52
C ILE A 12 5.42 -1.49 -3.52
N GLU A 13 4.59 -0.98 -4.41
CA GLU A 13 4.07 0.38 -4.36
C GLU A 13 2.67 0.33 -3.74
N LEU A 14 2.43 1.20 -2.77
CA LEU A 14 1.19 1.24 -2.00
C LEU A 14 0.81 2.69 -1.72
N PHE A 15 -0.41 3.04 -2.10
CA PHE A 15 -1.03 4.32 -1.75
C PHE A 15 -2.36 4.04 -1.07
N ILE A 16 -2.65 4.76 0.02
CA ILE A 16 -3.98 4.78 0.62
C ILE A 16 -4.56 6.17 0.41
N VAL A 17 -5.74 6.20 -0.20
CA VAL A 17 -6.44 7.44 -0.55
C VAL A 17 -7.80 7.46 0.13
N GLY A 18 -8.15 8.61 0.71
CA GLY A 18 -9.52 8.90 1.13
C GLY A 18 -10.30 9.47 -0.04
N ALA A 19 -11.52 8.97 -0.25
CA ALA A 19 -12.46 9.41 -1.26
C ALA A 19 -13.85 9.61 -0.64
N THR A 20 -14.81 10.09 -1.42
CA THR A 20 -16.19 10.36 -0.96
C THR A 20 -16.94 9.10 -0.51
N ASP A 21 -16.55 7.93 -1.03
CA ASP A 21 -17.17 6.62 -0.77
C ASP A 21 -16.37 5.76 0.23
N GLY A 22 -15.30 6.30 0.81
CA GLY A 22 -14.47 5.61 1.81
C GLY A 22 -12.99 5.66 1.50
N TYR A 23 -12.25 4.68 2.00
CA TYR A 23 -10.81 4.57 1.80
C TYR A 23 -10.51 3.49 0.77
N HIS A 24 -9.49 3.73 -0.06
CA HIS A 24 -9.03 2.79 -1.07
C HIS A 24 -7.52 2.63 -1.02
N ALA A 25 -7.05 1.43 -1.35
CA ALA A 25 -5.63 1.11 -1.49
C ALA A 25 -5.33 0.82 -2.95
N LEU A 26 -4.40 1.58 -3.54
CA LEU A 26 -3.78 1.26 -4.81
C LEU A 26 -2.49 0.48 -4.53
N VAL A 27 -2.41 -0.76 -5.00
CA VAL A 27 -1.28 -1.64 -4.74
C VAL A 27 -0.71 -2.18 -6.05
N GLN A 28 0.60 -2.06 -6.23
CA GLN A 28 1.34 -2.68 -7.33
C GLN A 28 2.51 -3.47 -6.75
N CYS A 29 2.64 -4.73 -7.15
CA CYS A 29 3.81 -5.54 -6.86
C CYS A 29 4.64 -5.73 -8.14
N ALA A 30 5.92 -5.40 -8.07
CA ALA A 30 6.87 -5.52 -9.18
C ALA A 30 7.90 -6.66 -8.98
N LYS A 31 7.72 -7.50 -7.96
CA LYS A 31 8.71 -8.52 -7.59
C LYS A 31 8.54 -9.79 -8.44
N ALA A 32 9.60 -10.16 -9.16
CA ALA A 32 9.73 -11.31 -10.07
C ALA A 32 8.80 -11.29 -11.29
N GLU A 33 7.49 -11.07 -11.10
CA GLU A 33 6.54 -10.90 -12.18
C GLU A 33 5.61 -9.72 -11.86
N PRO A 34 5.82 -8.54 -12.49
CA PRO A 34 5.00 -7.37 -12.20
C PRO A 34 3.52 -7.63 -12.45
N MET A 35 2.70 -7.21 -11.49
CA MET A 35 1.25 -7.19 -11.65
C MET A 35 0.78 -5.77 -11.98
N PRO A 36 -0.32 -5.61 -12.74
CA PRO A 36 -0.99 -4.32 -12.86
C PRO A 36 -1.37 -3.77 -11.48
N PRO A 37 -1.40 -2.44 -11.30
CA PRO A 37 -1.97 -1.83 -10.11
C PRO A 37 -3.39 -2.32 -9.86
N VAL A 38 -3.71 -2.64 -8.61
CA VAL A 38 -5.06 -2.99 -8.18
C VAL A 38 -5.58 -1.95 -7.20
N LEU A 39 -6.82 -1.52 -7.40
CA LEU A 39 -7.53 -0.64 -6.48
C LEU A 39 -8.51 -1.48 -5.67
N VAL A 40 -8.41 -1.44 -4.35
CA VAL A 40 -9.30 -2.19 -3.44
C VAL A 40 -9.82 -1.29 -2.33
N THR A 41 -11.04 -1.57 -1.87
CA THR A 41 -11.62 -0.89 -0.71
C THR A 41 -10.85 -1.25 0.56
N VAL A 42 -10.65 -0.24 1.41
CA VAL A 42 -9.99 -0.36 2.71
C VAL A 42 -11.01 -0.23 3.82
N THR A 43 -11.05 -1.22 4.70
CA THR A 43 -11.82 -1.16 5.94
C THR A 43 -10.97 -0.49 7.00
N VAL A 44 -11.47 0.64 7.51
CA VAL A 44 -10.84 1.39 8.62
C VAL A 44 -11.74 1.26 9.85
N ASN A 45 -11.24 0.55 10.87
CA ASN A 45 -11.86 0.41 12.19
C ASN A 45 -10.82 0.87 13.22
N GLU A 46 -10.72 2.18 13.43
CA GLU A 46 -9.59 2.77 14.13
C GLU A 46 -9.26 2.09 15.48
N PRO A 47 -7.98 1.83 15.78
CA PRO A 47 -6.79 2.17 14.99
C PRO A 47 -6.45 1.15 13.88
N ASP A 48 -7.28 0.15 13.67
CA ASP A 48 -6.98 -0.98 12.80
C ASP A 48 -7.43 -0.75 11.35
N ILE A 49 -6.59 -1.15 10.40
CA ILE A 49 -6.85 -1.10 8.96
C ILE A 49 -6.73 -2.49 8.38
N SER A 50 -7.60 -2.81 7.41
CA SER A 50 -7.46 -4.03 6.62
C SER A 50 -8.00 -3.88 5.20
N PHE A 51 -7.45 -4.66 4.29
CA PHE A 51 -7.96 -4.83 2.94
C PHE A 51 -7.52 -6.18 2.37
N THR A 52 -8.20 -6.61 1.30
CA THR A 52 -7.87 -7.86 0.61
C THR A 52 -7.63 -7.55 -0.87
N LEU A 53 -6.45 -7.92 -1.35
CA LEU A 53 -6.09 -7.91 -2.75
C LEU A 53 -6.77 -9.08 -3.46
N PRO A 54 -7.16 -8.92 -4.74
CA PRO A 54 -7.58 -10.06 -5.54
C PRO A 54 -6.47 -11.13 -5.55
N ALA A 55 -6.86 -12.40 -5.59
CA ALA A 55 -5.91 -13.51 -5.66
C ALA A 55 -5.17 -13.49 -7.01
N VAL A 56 -4.04 -12.79 -7.04
CA VAL A 56 -3.08 -12.85 -8.13
C VAL A 56 -1.88 -13.66 -7.63
N ALA A 57 -1.97 -14.97 -7.80
CA ALA A 57 -0.93 -15.91 -7.44
C ALA A 57 0.29 -15.70 -8.34
N LYS A 58 1.24 -14.86 -7.91
CA LYS A 58 2.53 -14.71 -8.60
C LYS A 58 3.68 -14.70 -7.60
N THR A 59 4.73 -15.44 -7.93
CA THR A 59 5.90 -15.67 -7.09
C THR A 59 6.50 -14.34 -6.65
N GLY A 60 6.69 -14.17 -5.34
CA GLY A 60 7.39 -13.00 -4.79
C GLY A 60 6.52 -11.80 -4.42
N CYS A 61 5.23 -11.81 -4.76
CA CYS A 61 4.27 -10.79 -4.32
C CYS A 61 3.65 -11.12 -2.95
N PRO A 62 3.20 -10.08 -2.20
CA PRO A 62 2.62 -10.26 -0.88
C PRO A 62 1.34 -11.10 -0.92
N GLU A 63 1.02 -11.73 0.21
CA GLU A 63 -0.27 -12.39 0.38
C GLU A 63 -1.44 -11.42 0.19
N THR A 64 -2.61 -11.98 -0.14
CA THR A 64 -3.79 -11.18 -0.49
C THR A 64 -4.33 -10.38 0.68
N LYS A 65 -4.13 -10.81 1.92
CA LYS A 65 -4.67 -10.12 3.09
C LYS A 65 -3.64 -9.16 3.70
N ALA A 66 -4.00 -7.89 3.74
CA ALA A 66 -3.26 -6.85 4.46
C ALA A 66 -3.98 -6.47 5.76
N THR A 67 -3.23 -6.40 6.85
CA THR A 67 -3.69 -5.85 8.13
C THR A 67 -2.66 -4.89 8.68
N GLY A 68 -3.12 -3.84 9.34
CA GLY A 68 -2.22 -2.82 9.86
C GLY A 68 -2.85 -1.99 10.96
N ARG A 69 -2.02 -1.12 11.53
CA ARG A 69 -2.41 -0.23 12.62
C ARG A 69 -1.95 1.18 12.32
N LEU A 70 -2.90 2.12 12.38
CA LEU A 70 -2.64 3.55 12.37
C LEU A 70 -2.02 3.98 13.70
N SER A 71 -1.07 4.90 13.60
CA SER A 71 -0.43 5.58 14.72
C SER A 71 -0.15 7.03 14.34
N ASP A 72 0.31 7.82 15.30
CA ASP A 72 0.73 9.21 15.06
C ASP A 72 1.87 9.31 14.04
N ASN A 73 2.71 8.26 13.95
CA ASN A 73 3.88 8.22 13.08
C ASN A 73 3.57 7.70 11.67
N GLY A 74 2.34 7.24 11.41
CA GLY A 74 2.00 6.58 10.15
C GLY A 74 1.21 5.30 10.31
N LEU A 75 1.18 4.54 9.23
CA LEU A 75 0.54 3.24 9.13
C LEU A 75 1.61 2.15 8.99
N GLU A 76 1.55 1.15 9.86
CA GLU A 76 2.31 -0.09 9.68
C GLU A 76 1.37 -1.19 9.19
N LEU A 77 1.65 -1.75 8.01
CA LEU A 77 0.91 -2.83 7.37
C LEU A 77 1.73 -4.11 7.30
N LYS A 78 1.05 -5.25 7.42
CA LYS A 78 1.59 -6.59 7.21
C LYS A 78 0.71 -7.31 6.20
N PHE A 79 1.35 -7.97 5.26
CA PHE A 79 0.68 -8.84 4.30
C PHE A 79 0.90 -10.28 4.72
N GLY A 80 -0.09 -10.93 5.33
CA GLY A 80 0.01 -12.33 5.75
C GLY A 80 1.34 -12.71 6.43
N SER A 81 2.03 -13.74 5.92
CA SER A 81 3.35 -14.20 6.40
C SER A 81 4.56 -13.38 5.90
N HIS A 82 4.33 -12.28 5.17
CA HIS A 82 5.42 -11.46 4.61
C HIS A 82 6.27 -10.86 5.74
N SER A 83 7.58 -11.10 5.68
CA SER A 83 8.48 -10.93 6.83
C SER A 83 8.79 -9.48 7.21
N LYS A 84 8.56 -8.53 6.30
CA LYS A 84 8.81 -7.10 6.54
C LYS A 84 7.51 -6.31 6.47
N PRO A 85 7.16 -5.54 7.52
CA PRO A 85 6.03 -4.65 7.47
C PRO A 85 6.28 -3.51 6.48
N VAL A 86 5.22 -3.10 5.77
CA VAL A 86 5.21 -1.89 4.96
C VAL A 86 4.87 -0.71 5.87
N LYS A 87 5.70 0.34 5.84
CA LYS A 87 5.49 1.55 6.63
C LYS A 87 5.15 2.70 5.71
N LEU A 88 3.94 3.25 5.88
CA LEU A 88 3.54 4.50 5.24
C LEU A 88 3.67 5.62 6.28
N ILE A 89 4.54 6.58 6.02
CA ILE A 89 4.77 7.71 6.92
C ILE A 89 3.58 8.66 6.82
N ARG A 90 3.08 9.12 7.97
CA ARG A 90 2.12 10.21 8.01
C ARG A 90 2.91 11.52 7.99
N ASP A 91 2.78 12.27 6.90
CA ASP A 91 3.28 13.64 6.82
C ASP A 91 2.12 14.63 7.05
N LYS A 92 2.44 15.92 7.23
CA LYS A 92 1.46 16.99 7.29
C LYS A 92 0.56 16.90 6.06
N SER A 93 -0.75 16.83 6.28
CA SER A 93 -1.71 16.89 5.19
C SER A 93 -1.60 18.26 4.51
N PHE A 94 -1.07 18.29 3.29
CA PHE A 94 -1.08 19.48 2.44
C PHE A 94 -2.50 19.83 1.97
N TRP A 95 -3.45 18.89 2.13
CA TRP A 95 -4.86 19.04 1.76
C TRP A 95 -5.72 19.70 2.86
N THR A 96 -5.22 19.79 4.10
CA THR A 96 -5.92 20.52 5.18
C THR A 96 -5.60 22.01 5.20
N ARG A 97 -4.95 22.56 4.18
CA ARG A 97 -4.62 23.99 4.11
C ARG A 97 -5.27 24.67 2.89
N GLN A 98 -6.60 24.83 2.97
CA GLN A 98 -7.33 25.96 2.37
C GLN A 98 -8.76 26.04 2.92
N GLN A 99 -8.89 26.12 4.25
CA GLN A 99 -9.96 26.86 4.90
C GLN A 99 -9.27 27.68 6.00
N ASP A 100 -9.56 28.97 6.06
CA ASP A 100 -8.93 30.02 6.88
C ASP A 100 -7.81 30.81 6.17
N GLU A 101 -8.22 31.71 5.26
CA GLU A 101 -8.12 33.17 5.40
C GLU A 101 -8.87 33.87 4.24
#